data_AF-A0A365NB51-F1
#
_entry.id   AF-A0A365NB51-F1
#
_cell.length_a   1.000
_cell.length_b   1.000
_cell.length_c   1.000
_cell.angle_alpha   90.00
_cell.angle_beta   90.00
_cell.angle_gamma   90.00
#
_symmetry.space_group_name_H-M   'P 1'
#
loop_
_entity.id
_entity.type
_entity.pdbx_description
1 polymer ?
#
loop_
_entity_poly.entity_id
_entity_poly.type
_entity_poly.pdbx_seq_one_letter_code
_entity_poly.pdbx_strand_id
1 'polypeptide(L)'
;MVFHRDEIWSAMRQVAVFPGLWHDIKLGNWAKHLAAHIDGQITTYWRHIYRVWNDVVFNGVDPSLRQCLDASSARSLQFMAPAWSEKDQQAIREKMKNGTLFCNISSEEDRSKLLRNILAFEGVIPSVLTFHENMRYLTVGAKILERYIEVKRPTEKAKPSIAPLKTPESLVSNLTQDWGQQPPVLNVVECSEGRYQSIDTGLQPLGAFAQLMLAALRSFPLLSSETPLQDVKGIGMNAFADAKSRIRLCKMASSVGFWNKKIEKGLALPDQDVPREIPDMIMLQTEQVWRGGLPTISVFSELRTKSFLPTLASTAKGVKGKEPTAALIQFDFVCAFFGPFAFNVDQSHAGLSIEELRNRPIFNDSAIVLDDPEPMTDAPGLDVTPSMDWAVGEVSFTNEPPITATNQTPMLKLSS
;
A
#
# COMPACT_ATOMS: atom_id res chain seq x y z
N MET A 1 -10.06 15.50 -15.89
CA MET A 1 -8.76 15.21 -15.22
C MET A 1 -8.88 14.03 -14.25
N VAL A 2 -9.58 14.12 -13.11
CA VAL A 2 -9.91 12.93 -12.29
C VAL A 2 -11.21 12.25 -12.72
N PHE A 3 -12.20 13.03 -13.16
CA PHE A 3 -13.52 12.53 -13.59
C PHE A 3 -13.49 11.66 -14.86
N HIS A 4 -12.32 11.49 -15.48
CA HIS A 4 -12.11 10.63 -16.65
C HIS A 4 -11.42 9.32 -16.26
N ARG A 5 -11.21 9.09 -14.95
CA ARG A 5 -10.65 7.89 -14.35
C ARG A 5 -11.77 7.22 -13.58
N ASP A 6 -12.54 6.36 -14.25
CA ASP A 6 -13.81 5.85 -13.73
C ASP A 6 -13.67 5.15 -12.37
N GLU A 7 -12.61 4.37 -12.18
CA GLU A 7 -12.34 3.68 -10.92
C GLU A 7 -12.05 4.65 -9.76
N ILE A 8 -11.18 5.63 -9.98
CA ILE A 8 -10.85 6.65 -8.97
C ILE A 8 -12.11 7.43 -8.62
N TRP A 9 -12.86 7.87 -9.63
CA TRP A 9 -14.09 8.63 -9.42
C TRP A 9 -15.15 7.79 -8.69
N SER A 10 -15.26 6.50 -9.00
CA SER A 10 -16.13 5.57 -8.29
C SER A 10 -15.76 5.43 -6.81
N ALA A 11 -14.47 5.26 -6.49
CA ALA A 11 -13.99 5.18 -5.11
C ALA A 11 -14.22 6.49 -4.34
N MET A 12 -13.99 7.64 -5.00
CA MET A 12 -14.29 8.96 -4.44
C MET A 12 -15.78 9.11 -4.11
N ARG A 13 -16.69 8.70 -5.00
CA ARG A 13 -18.14 8.78 -4.75
C ARG A 13 -18.58 7.98 -3.53
N GLN A 14 -17.95 6.84 -3.24
CA GLN A 14 -18.26 6.08 -2.03
C GLN A 14 -17.97 6.89 -0.76
N VAL A 15 -16.90 7.68 -0.73
CA VAL A 15 -16.54 8.55 0.39
C VAL A 15 -17.46 9.79 0.50
N ALA A 16 -18.25 10.11 -0.52
CA ALA A 16 -19.15 11.27 -0.52
C ALA A 16 -20.25 11.20 0.55
N VAL A 17 -20.52 10.02 1.10
CA VAL A 17 -21.48 9.85 2.22
C VAL A 17 -21.00 10.47 3.54
N PHE A 18 -19.75 10.90 3.61
CA PHE A 18 -19.10 11.48 4.79
C PHE A 18 -18.71 12.95 4.53
N PRO A 19 -19.65 13.92 4.62
CA PRO A 19 -19.41 15.30 4.19
C PRO A 19 -18.21 15.96 4.90
N GLY A 20 -18.00 15.67 6.19
CA GLY A 20 -16.88 16.21 6.97
C GLY A 20 -15.49 15.90 6.43
N LEU A 21 -15.31 14.82 5.65
CA LEU A 21 -14.00 14.46 5.09
C LEU A 21 -13.58 15.33 3.90
N TRP A 22 -14.52 15.99 3.23
CA TRP A 22 -14.26 16.68 1.97
C TRP A 22 -13.70 18.09 2.13
N HIS A 23 -13.72 18.65 3.33
CA HIS A 23 -13.28 20.03 3.55
C HIS A 23 -11.79 20.23 3.19
N ASP A 24 -10.97 19.19 3.32
CA ASP A 24 -9.52 19.25 3.05
C ASP A 24 -9.15 18.75 1.63
N ILE A 25 -10.11 18.67 0.70
CA ILE A 25 -9.83 18.31 -0.69
C ILE A 25 -8.98 19.38 -1.37
N LYS A 26 -7.76 19.02 -1.79
CA LYS A 26 -6.82 19.90 -2.50
C LYS A 26 -6.84 19.57 -3.99
N LEU A 27 -7.91 19.98 -4.70
CA LEU A 27 -8.08 19.70 -6.14
C LEU A 27 -6.87 20.11 -6.99
N GLY A 28 -6.18 21.19 -6.64
CA GLY A 28 -4.95 21.64 -7.32
C GLY A 28 -3.80 20.63 -7.31
N ASN A 29 -3.76 19.68 -6.38
CA ASN A 29 -2.72 18.66 -6.32
C ASN A 29 -3.01 17.43 -7.20
N TRP A 30 -4.23 17.27 -7.71
CA TRP A 30 -4.62 16.05 -8.43
C TRP A 30 -3.90 15.87 -9.77
N ALA A 31 -3.57 16.96 -10.46
CA ALA A 31 -2.74 16.88 -11.67
C ALA A 31 -1.40 16.19 -11.37
N LYS A 32 -0.79 16.50 -10.21
CA LYS A 32 0.48 15.92 -9.77
C LYS A 32 0.31 14.46 -9.36
N HIS A 33 -0.76 14.13 -8.62
CA HIS A 33 -1.05 12.77 -8.18
C HIS A 33 -1.29 11.83 -9.37
N LEU A 34 -2.05 12.28 -10.38
CA LEU A 34 -2.34 11.51 -11.58
C LEU A 34 -1.11 11.38 -12.51
N ALA A 35 -0.19 12.34 -12.46
CA ALA A 35 1.06 12.26 -13.21
C ALA A 35 2.03 11.18 -12.66
N ALA A 36 1.78 10.64 -11.46
CA ALA A 36 2.56 9.53 -10.92
C ALA A 36 2.21 8.16 -11.53
N HIS A 37 1.16 8.07 -12.36
CA HIS A 37 0.76 6.86 -13.07
C HIS A 37 0.48 5.63 -12.17
N ILE A 38 0.02 5.87 -10.94
CA ILE A 38 -0.30 4.86 -9.90
C ILE A 38 -1.79 4.89 -9.52
N ASP A 39 -2.66 4.96 -10.53
CA ASP A 39 -4.12 5.07 -10.38
C ASP A 39 -4.73 3.95 -9.52
N GLY A 40 -4.18 2.73 -9.62
CA GLY A 40 -4.60 1.60 -8.80
C GLY A 40 -4.39 1.86 -7.30
N GLN A 41 -3.21 2.35 -6.92
CA GLN A 41 -2.89 2.70 -5.53
C GLN A 41 -3.74 3.87 -5.03
N ILE A 42 -3.98 4.89 -5.87
CA ILE A 42 -4.92 5.98 -5.54
C ILE A 42 -6.29 5.39 -5.20
N THR A 43 -6.81 4.52 -6.06
CA THR A 43 -8.13 3.92 -5.87
C THR A 43 -8.17 3.06 -4.60
N THR A 44 -7.14 2.27 -4.33
CA THR A 44 -7.02 1.48 -3.10
C THR A 44 -7.07 2.35 -1.84
N TYR A 45 -6.36 3.49 -1.82
CA TYR A 45 -6.38 4.39 -0.66
C TYR A 45 -7.76 5.04 -0.44
N TRP A 46 -8.45 5.44 -1.51
CA TRP A 46 -9.82 5.99 -1.38
C TRP A 46 -10.82 4.94 -0.89
N ARG A 47 -10.71 3.70 -1.37
CA ARG A 47 -11.48 2.57 -0.82
C ARG A 47 -11.12 2.33 0.65
N HIS A 48 -9.86 2.47 1.04
CA HIS A 48 -9.43 2.36 2.43
C HIS A 48 -10.07 3.44 3.32
N ILE A 49 -10.13 4.71 2.87
CA ILE A 49 -10.88 5.77 3.58
C ILE A 49 -12.33 5.32 3.80
N TYR A 50 -13.02 4.91 2.74
CA TYR A 50 -14.41 4.47 2.85
C TYR A 50 -14.56 3.32 3.85
N ARG A 51 -13.75 2.26 3.73
CA ARG A 51 -13.81 1.08 4.61
C ARG A 51 -13.59 1.43 6.07
N VAL A 52 -12.58 2.25 6.38
CA VAL A 52 -12.33 2.63 7.79
C VAL A 52 -13.50 3.41 8.37
N TRP A 53 -14.02 4.41 7.64
CA TRP A 53 -15.14 5.20 8.18
C TRP A 53 -16.45 4.40 8.21
N ASN A 54 -16.75 3.63 7.17
CA ASN A 54 -18.00 2.91 7.03
C ASN A 54 -18.05 1.63 7.85
N ASP A 55 -17.05 0.77 7.68
CA ASP A 55 -17.06 -0.61 8.18
C ASP A 55 -16.46 -0.71 9.59
N VAL A 56 -15.66 0.29 10.00
CA VAL A 56 -15.03 0.32 11.33
C VAL A 56 -15.63 1.41 12.21
N VAL A 57 -15.43 2.70 11.88
CA VAL A 57 -15.83 3.81 12.76
C VAL A 57 -17.34 3.82 13.00
N PHE A 58 -18.14 3.82 11.93
CA PHE A 58 -19.61 3.82 12.00
C PHE A 58 -20.23 2.41 12.10
N ASN A 59 -19.45 1.39 12.43
CA ASN A 59 -19.97 0.03 12.58
C ASN A 59 -21.03 -0.06 13.70
N GLY A 60 -22.19 -0.62 13.38
CA GLY A 60 -23.29 -0.80 14.35
C GLY A 60 -24.03 0.48 14.75
N VAL A 61 -23.77 1.58 14.05
CA VAL A 61 -24.45 2.88 14.18
C VAL A 61 -25.40 3.04 12.99
N ASP A 62 -26.51 3.76 13.17
CA ASP A 62 -27.44 4.06 12.08
C ASP A 62 -26.68 4.66 10.86
N PRO A 63 -26.75 4.04 9.66
CA PRO A 63 -26.15 4.55 8.44
C PRO A 63 -26.48 6.02 8.12
N SER A 64 -27.63 6.53 8.55
CA SER A 64 -28.03 7.93 8.35
C SER A 64 -27.07 8.92 9.04
N LEU A 65 -26.47 8.51 10.16
CA LEU A 65 -25.56 9.35 10.97
C LEU A 65 -24.20 9.61 10.31
N ARG A 66 -23.88 8.90 9.22
CA ARG A 66 -22.67 9.19 8.43
C ARG A 66 -22.66 10.61 7.87
N GLN A 67 -23.85 11.12 7.53
CA GLN A 67 -24.05 12.49 7.06
C GLN A 67 -23.85 13.54 8.17
N CYS A 68 -23.89 13.12 9.43
CA CYS A 68 -23.67 13.99 10.60
C CYS A 68 -22.18 14.22 10.89
N LEU A 69 -21.25 13.50 10.23
CA LEU A 69 -19.82 13.72 10.38
C LEU A 69 -19.44 15.14 9.91
N ASP A 70 -19.13 16.00 10.87
CA ASP A 70 -18.67 17.36 10.61
C ASP A 70 -17.16 17.41 10.37
N ALA A 71 -16.71 18.50 9.74
CA ALA A 71 -15.30 18.69 9.40
C ALA A 71 -14.39 18.87 10.63
N SER A 72 -14.89 19.40 11.75
CA SER A 72 -14.09 19.55 12.98
C SER A 72 -13.80 18.18 13.60
N SER A 73 -14.79 17.30 13.62
CA SER A 73 -14.63 15.91 14.07
C SER A 73 -13.68 15.13 13.17
N ALA A 74 -13.85 15.21 11.85
CA ALA A 74 -12.94 14.58 10.89
C ALA A 74 -11.49 15.05 11.07
N ARG A 75 -11.26 16.37 11.15
CA ARG A 75 -9.93 16.95 11.38
C ARG A 75 -9.35 16.61 12.74
N SER A 76 -10.21 16.44 13.74
CA SER A 76 -9.78 16.05 15.08
C SER A 76 -9.30 14.62 15.17
N LEU A 77 -9.76 13.74 14.27
CA LEU A 77 -9.44 12.31 14.27
C LEU A 77 -8.36 11.94 13.26
N GLN A 78 -8.26 12.63 12.13
CA GLN A 78 -7.26 12.30 11.11
C GLN A 78 -5.83 12.31 11.69
N PHE A 79 -4.99 11.41 11.21
CA PHE A 79 -3.63 11.14 11.71
C PHE A 79 -3.52 10.54 13.12
N MET A 80 -4.62 10.41 13.88
CA MET A 80 -4.59 9.68 15.16
C MET A 80 -4.47 8.18 14.91
N ALA A 81 -3.75 7.48 15.79
CA ALA A 81 -3.63 6.02 15.79
C ALA A 81 -3.99 5.47 17.18
N PRO A 82 -5.28 5.47 17.54
CA PRO A 82 -5.72 5.29 18.92
C PRO A 82 -5.39 3.90 19.51
N ALA A 83 -5.37 2.83 18.73
CA ALA A 83 -4.92 1.54 19.26
C ALA A 83 -3.42 1.54 19.64
N TRP A 84 -2.65 2.47 19.06
CA TRP A 84 -1.19 2.57 19.19
C TRP A 84 -0.75 3.86 19.91
N SER A 85 -1.62 4.62 20.58
CA SER A 85 -1.18 5.84 21.27
C SER A 85 -2.12 6.18 22.41
N GLU A 86 -1.62 6.09 23.64
CA GLU A 86 -2.38 6.47 24.83
C GLU A 86 -2.74 7.96 24.80
N LYS A 87 -1.87 8.80 24.25
CA LYS A 87 -2.13 10.23 24.04
C LYS A 87 -3.33 10.45 23.11
N ASP A 88 -3.40 9.72 22.00
CA ASP A 88 -4.54 9.79 21.09
C ASP A 88 -5.81 9.28 21.77
N GLN A 89 -5.75 8.16 22.51
CA GLN A 89 -6.90 7.64 23.25
C GLN A 89 -7.44 8.67 24.24
N GLN A 90 -6.56 9.29 25.04
CA GLN A 90 -6.96 10.29 26.01
C GLN A 90 -7.60 11.50 25.32
N ALA A 91 -6.95 12.04 24.28
CA ALA A 91 -7.47 13.18 23.54
C ALA A 91 -8.85 12.89 22.92
N ILE A 92 -9.05 11.70 22.36
CA ILE A 92 -10.33 11.29 21.78
C ILE A 92 -11.42 11.17 22.86
N ARG A 93 -11.11 10.54 23.99
CA ARG A 93 -12.05 10.41 25.12
C ARG A 93 -12.48 11.77 25.66
N GLU A 94 -11.53 12.69 25.85
CA GLU A 94 -11.79 14.05 26.31
C GLU A 94 -12.66 14.82 25.32
N LYS A 95 -12.33 14.77 24.01
CA LYS A 95 -13.13 15.44 22.97
C LYS A 95 -14.55 14.87 22.85
N MET A 96 -14.70 13.55 23.01
CA MET A 96 -16.00 12.88 23.03
C MET A 96 -16.83 13.29 24.26
N LYS A 97 -16.21 13.31 25.45
CA LYS A 97 -16.85 13.71 26.72
C LYS A 97 -17.31 15.17 26.68
N ASN A 98 -16.50 16.06 26.12
CA ASN A 98 -16.80 17.49 26.05
C ASN A 98 -17.76 17.85 24.90
N GLY A 99 -18.29 16.87 24.15
CA GLY A 99 -19.22 17.09 23.04
C GLY A 99 -18.60 17.73 21.79
N THR A 100 -17.28 17.93 21.76
CA THR A 100 -16.57 18.53 20.62
C THR A 100 -16.32 17.56 19.48
N LEU A 101 -16.41 16.26 19.75
CA LEU A 101 -16.35 15.19 18.76
C LEU A 101 -17.76 14.63 18.50
N PHE A 102 -18.11 14.53 17.22
CA PHE A 102 -19.45 14.19 16.70
C PHE A 102 -20.56 15.05 17.32
N CYS A 103 -20.40 16.38 17.31
CA CYS A 103 -21.35 17.30 17.94
C CYS A 103 -22.78 17.22 17.36
N ASN A 104 -22.92 16.74 16.13
CA ASN A 104 -24.22 16.55 15.46
C ASN A 104 -24.90 15.21 15.79
N ILE A 105 -24.33 14.38 16.66
CA ILE A 105 -24.88 13.08 17.07
C ILE A 105 -25.19 13.14 18.56
N SER A 106 -26.48 13.17 18.89
CA SER A 106 -26.97 13.32 20.28
C SER A 106 -27.20 12.00 21.01
N SER A 107 -27.35 10.90 20.29
CA SER A 107 -27.61 9.56 20.87
C SER A 107 -26.39 9.07 21.64
N GLU A 108 -26.48 8.97 22.96
CA GLU A 108 -25.38 8.48 23.82
C GLU A 108 -24.96 7.04 23.50
N GLU A 109 -25.90 6.21 23.05
CA GLU A 109 -25.61 4.85 22.60
C GLU A 109 -24.72 4.86 21.36
N ASP A 110 -25.06 5.65 20.34
CA ASP A 110 -24.28 5.75 19.11
C ASP A 110 -22.92 6.42 19.35
N ARG A 111 -22.87 7.46 20.19
CA ARG A 111 -21.62 8.09 20.62
C ARG A 111 -20.69 7.10 21.32
N SER A 112 -21.25 6.24 22.18
CA SER A 112 -20.50 5.19 22.86
C SER A 112 -19.97 4.13 21.89
N LYS A 113 -20.77 3.73 20.90
CA LYS A 113 -20.34 2.82 19.81
C LYS A 113 -19.20 3.43 19.00
N LEU A 114 -19.37 4.68 18.53
CA LEU A 114 -18.33 5.43 17.80
C LEU A 114 -17.03 5.50 18.59
N LEU A 115 -17.10 5.91 19.86
CA LEU A 115 -15.92 6.00 20.73
C LEU A 115 -15.19 4.66 20.82
N ARG A 116 -15.92 3.58 21.13
CA ARG A 116 -15.35 2.23 21.22
C ARG A 116 -14.70 1.79 19.91
N ASN A 117 -15.38 2.00 18.78
CA ASN A 117 -14.89 1.60 17.47
C ASN A 117 -13.62 2.36 17.08
N ILE A 118 -13.60 3.68 17.30
CA ILE A 118 -12.43 4.52 17.05
C ILE A 118 -11.26 4.04 17.90
N LEU A 119 -11.47 3.83 19.21
CA LEU A 119 -10.40 3.43 20.11
C LEU A 119 -9.83 2.04 19.81
N ALA A 120 -10.63 1.16 19.20
CA ALA A 120 -10.23 -0.18 18.79
C ALA A 120 -9.54 -0.24 17.43
N PHE A 121 -9.55 0.85 16.65
CA PHE A 121 -9.00 0.86 15.30
C PHE A 121 -7.47 0.76 15.31
N GLU A 122 -6.96 -0.34 14.76
CA GLU A 122 -5.53 -0.63 14.56
C GLU A 122 -5.04 -0.02 13.24
N GLY A 123 -4.82 1.29 13.24
CA GLY A 123 -4.40 2.04 12.05
C GLY A 123 -4.28 3.53 12.32
N VAL A 124 -3.73 4.26 11.35
CA VAL A 124 -3.86 5.73 11.33
C VAL A 124 -5.22 6.08 10.72
N ILE A 125 -6.05 6.85 11.43
CA ILE A 125 -7.39 7.20 10.93
C ILE A 125 -7.24 7.99 9.62
N PRO A 126 -7.71 7.46 8.49
CA PRO A 126 -7.46 8.05 7.18
C PRO A 126 -8.47 9.15 6.89
N SER A 127 -8.07 10.13 6.09
CA SER A 127 -8.92 11.20 5.58
C SER A 127 -8.44 11.63 4.19
N VAL A 128 -9.15 12.58 3.58
CA VAL A 128 -8.70 13.20 2.33
C VAL A 128 -7.37 13.94 2.53
N LEU A 129 -7.13 14.50 3.73
CA LEU A 129 -5.84 15.12 4.04
C LEU A 129 -4.73 14.08 4.17
N THR A 130 -4.95 12.97 4.89
CA THR A 130 -3.92 11.93 5.02
C THR A 130 -3.57 11.34 3.66
N PHE A 131 -4.56 11.13 2.78
CA PHE A 131 -4.35 10.74 1.39
C PHE A 131 -3.42 11.72 0.68
N HIS A 132 -3.66 13.02 0.78
CA HIS A 132 -2.84 14.01 0.10
C HIS A 132 -1.40 14.03 0.60
N GLU A 133 -1.16 13.99 1.91
CA GLU A 133 0.19 13.98 2.45
C GLU A 133 0.91 12.67 2.12
N ASN A 134 0.24 11.53 2.26
CA ASN A 134 0.80 10.22 1.92
C ASN A 134 1.07 10.07 0.41
N MET A 135 0.22 10.61 -0.47
CA MET A 135 0.48 10.62 -1.92
C MET A 135 1.69 11.46 -2.29
N ARG A 136 1.98 12.56 -1.57
CA ARG A 136 3.21 13.33 -1.82
C ARG A 136 4.44 12.46 -1.59
N TYR A 137 4.43 11.65 -0.53
CA TYR A 137 5.52 10.72 -0.25
C TYR A 137 5.59 9.57 -1.26
N LEU A 138 4.47 8.90 -1.54
CA LEU A 138 4.43 7.79 -2.50
C LEU A 138 4.86 8.21 -3.91
N THR A 139 4.53 9.43 -4.33
CA THR A 139 4.91 9.99 -5.63
C THR A 139 6.43 10.10 -5.79
N VAL A 140 7.18 10.32 -4.71
CA VAL A 140 8.65 10.33 -4.75
C VAL A 140 9.16 8.98 -5.22
N GLY A 141 8.68 7.89 -4.61
CA GLY A 141 9.03 6.53 -5.01
C GLY A 141 8.59 6.22 -6.44
N ALA A 142 7.35 6.55 -6.82
CA ALA A 142 6.84 6.34 -8.17
C ALA A 142 7.71 7.01 -9.24
N LYS A 143 8.12 8.27 -9.05
CA LYS A 143 9.01 8.99 -9.97
C LYS A 143 10.41 8.38 -10.07
N ILE A 144 10.93 7.86 -8.96
CA ILE A 144 12.21 7.14 -8.96
C ILE A 144 12.10 5.88 -9.83
N LEU A 145 11.02 5.11 -9.66
CA LEU A 145 10.80 3.90 -10.44
C LEU A 145 10.56 4.20 -11.92
N GLU A 146 9.75 5.22 -12.23
CA GLU A 146 9.56 5.72 -13.61
C GLU A 146 10.91 6.07 -14.25
N ARG A 147 11.78 6.75 -13.50
CA ARG A 147 13.09 7.20 -14.01
C ARG A 147 14.04 6.05 -14.26
N TYR A 148 14.26 5.17 -13.27
CA TYR A 148 15.35 4.20 -13.31
C TYR A 148 14.95 2.77 -13.67
N ILE A 149 13.67 2.39 -13.51
CA ILE A 149 13.24 1.01 -13.68
C ILE A 149 12.24 0.86 -14.83
N GLU A 150 11.21 1.70 -14.88
CA GLU A 150 10.11 1.57 -15.84
C GLU A 150 10.58 1.77 -17.29
N VAL A 151 10.22 0.84 -18.18
CA VAL A 151 10.28 1.05 -19.63
C VAL A 151 8.89 1.37 -20.13
N LYS A 152 8.65 2.62 -20.55
CA LYS A 152 7.39 2.99 -21.20
C LYS A 152 7.29 2.33 -22.56
N ARG A 153 6.18 1.63 -22.79
CA ARG A 153 5.89 1.00 -24.09
C ARG A 153 5.13 2.00 -24.97
N PRO A 154 5.40 2.06 -26.28
CA PRO A 154 4.60 2.86 -27.18
C PRO A 154 3.16 2.33 -27.14
N THR A 155 2.22 3.17 -26.71
CA THR A 155 0.81 2.88 -26.96
C THR A 155 0.60 2.93 -28.47
N GLU A 156 0.00 1.88 -29.04
CA GLU A 156 -0.40 1.90 -30.45
C GLU A 156 -1.15 3.21 -30.73
N LYS A 157 -0.69 3.98 -31.72
CA LYS A 157 -1.31 5.25 -32.10
C LYS A 157 -2.79 4.98 -32.41
N ALA A 158 -3.67 5.43 -31.53
CA ALA A 158 -5.10 5.30 -31.76
C ALA A 158 -5.45 5.99 -33.09
N LYS A 159 -6.17 5.27 -33.96
CA LYS A 159 -6.82 5.90 -35.12
C LYS A 159 -7.70 7.05 -34.61
N PRO A 160 -7.73 8.20 -35.29
CA PRO A 160 -8.43 9.39 -34.81
C PRO A 160 -9.93 9.22 -35.07
N SER A 161 -10.64 8.51 -34.20
CA SER A 161 -12.12 8.48 -34.19
C SER A 161 -12.65 7.84 -32.91
N ILE A 162 -13.23 8.67 -32.03
CA ILE A 162 -14.27 8.32 -31.02
C ILE A 162 -13.85 7.35 -29.88
N ALA A 163 -12.56 7.07 -29.65
CA ALA A 163 -12.15 6.35 -28.45
C ALA A 163 -12.11 7.30 -27.23
N PRO A 164 -12.64 6.92 -26.04
CA PRO A 164 -12.42 7.68 -24.82
C PRO A 164 -10.91 7.85 -24.60
N LEU A 165 -10.50 9.02 -24.11
CA LEU A 165 -9.11 9.37 -23.82
C LEU A 165 -8.46 8.20 -23.07
N LYS A 166 -7.64 7.37 -23.76
CA LYS A 166 -7.04 6.19 -23.12
C LYS A 166 -6.21 6.68 -21.95
N THR A 167 -6.48 6.11 -20.78
CA THR A 167 -5.66 6.27 -19.60
C THR A 167 -4.22 5.85 -19.95
N PRO A 168 -3.21 6.69 -19.69
CA PRO A 168 -1.81 6.27 -19.79
C PRO A 168 -1.61 4.96 -19.03
N GLU A 169 -0.84 4.03 -19.60
CA GLU A 169 -0.48 2.78 -18.93
C GLU A 169 0.09 3.07 -17.54
N SER A 170 -0.36 2.32 -16.54
CA SER A 170 0.07 2.50 -15.17
C SER A 170 1.50 2.00 -14.98
N LEU A 171 2.24 2.63 -14.09
CA LEU A 171 3.59 2.21 -13.69
C LEU A 171 3.60 0.73 -13.27
N VAL A 172 2.58 0.32 -12.51
CA VAL A 172 2.40 -1.06 -12.08
C VAL A 172 2.20 -2.00 -13.26
N SER A 173 1.31 -1.66 -14.20
CA SER A 173 1.07 -2.47 -15.40
C SER A 173 2.35 -2.62 -16.23
N ASN A 174 3.12 -1.55 -16.37
CA ASN A 174 4.36 -1.59 -17.11
C ASN A 174 5.38 -2.54 -16.49
N LEU A 175 5.57 -2.45 -15.18
CA LEU A 175 6.51 -3.28 -14.44
C LEU A 175 6.05 -4.73 -14.31
N THR A 176 4.74 -4.99 -14.15
CA THR A 176 4.20 -6.36 -14.11
C THR A 176 4.49 -7.12 -15.40
N GLN A 177 4.47 -6.46 -16.56
CA GLN A 177 4.86 -7.08 -17.82
C GLN A 177 6.36 -7.43 -17.88
N ASP A 178 7.22 -6.71 -17.14
CA ASP A 178 8.65 -7.00 -17.03
C ASP A 178 8.96 -8.02 -15.90
N TRP A 179 7.94 -8.46 -15.16
CA TRP A 179 8.09 -9.39 -14.05
C TRP A 179 8.06 -10.84 -14.55
N GLY A 180 9.00 -11.66 -14.10
CA GLY A 180 9.08 -13.07 -14.48
C GLY A 180 9.66 -13.35 -15.87
N GLN A 181 10.23 -12.34 -16.52
CA GLN A 181 10.88 -12.48 -17.83
C GLN A 181 12.20 -13.27 -17.78
N GLN A 182 12.84 -13.36 -16.61
CA GLN A 182 14.02 -14.18 -16.38
C GLN A 182 13.76 -15.22 -15.28
N PRO A 183 13.79 -16.52 -15.60
CA PRO A 183 13.69 -17.58 -14.60
C PRO A 183 15.04 -17.89 -13.92
N PRO A 184 15.01 -18.41 -12.67
CA PRO A 184 13.83 -18.53 -11.81
C PRO A 184 13.53 -17.22 -11.07
N VAL A 185 12.24 -16.85 -11.02
CA VAL A 185 11.79 -15.85 -10.04
C VAL A 185 11.84 -16.49 -8.67
N LEU A 186 12.68 -15.95 -7.81
CA LEU A 186 12.79 -16.45 -6.45
C LEU A 186 11.63 -15.90 -5.61
N ASN A 187 10.98 -16.78 -4.84
CA ASN A 187 9.98 -16.40 -3.86
C ASN A 187 10.69 -15.81 -2.64
N VAL A 188 11.14 -14.56 -2.75
CA VAL A 188 11.96 -13.91 -1.74
C VAL A 188 11.45 -12.55 -1.35
N VAL A 189 11.75 -12.19 -0.10
CA VAL A 189 11.51 -10.87 0.46
C VAL A 189 12.81 -10.29 0.99
N GLU A 190 13.08 -9.03 0.68
CA GLU A 190 14.25 -8.33 1.25
C GLU A 190 13.97 -8.01 2.73
N CYS A 191 14.87 -8.44 3.61
CA CYS A 191 14.76 -8.23 5.07
C CYS A 191 15.78 -7.22 5.62
N SER A 192 16.89 -7.05 4.91
CA SER A 192 17.85 -5.95 5.10
C SER A 192 18.53 -5.65 3.76
N GLU A 193 19.30 -4.56 3.66
CA GLU A 193 19.86 -4.10 2.38
C GLU A 193 20.69 -5.20 1.70
N GLY A 194 20.18 -5.75 0.59
CA GLY A 194 20.82 -6.85 -0.15
C GLY A 194 20.76 -8.23 0.51
N ARG A 195 19.94 -8.42 1.55
CA ARG A 195 19.70 -9.72 2.19
C ARG A 195 18.22 -10.10 2.10
N TYR A 196 17.97 -11.35 1.77
CA TYR A 196 16.69 -11.89 1.37
C TYR A 196 16.35 -13.13 2.18
N GLN A 197 15.06 -13.31 2.44
CA GLN A 197 14.50 -14.53 3.03
C GLN A 197 13.55 -15.16 2.03
N SER A 198 13.55 -16.50 1.96
CA SER A 198 12.55 -17.23 1.20
C SER A 198 11.19 -17.10 1.87
N ILE A 199 10.14 -17.08 1.05
CA ILE A 199 8.75 -17.17 1.48
C ILE A 199 8.10 -18.37 0.81
N ASP A 200 7.24 -19.05 1.57
CA ASP A 200 6.54 -20.25 1.09
C ASP A 200 5.44 -19.90 0.08
N THR A 201 4.85 -18.71 0.23
CA THR A 201 3.85 -18.19 -0.70
C THR A 201 4.52 -17.54 -1.91
N GLY A 202 4.06 -17.89 -3.12
CA GLY A 202 4.56 -17.31 -4.35
C GLY A 202 4.45 -15.78 -4.35
N LEU A 203 5.58 -15.07 -4.54
CA LEU A 203 5.58 -13.61 -4.55
C LEU A 203 4.77 -13.12 -5.75
N GLN A 204 3.67 -12.40 -5.50
CA GLN A 204 2.87 -11.82 -6.58
C GLN A 204 3.50 -10.54 -7.13
N PRO A 205 3.24 -10.15 -8.40
CA PRO A 205 3.80 -8.94 -9.00
C PRO A 205 3.55 -7.67 -8.18
N LEU A 206 2.36 -7.54 -7.57
CA LEU A 206 2.05 -6.39 -6.71
C LEU A 206 2.89 -6.38 -5.43
N GLY A 207 3.19 -7.55 -4.87
CA GLY A 207 4.09 -7.70 -3.73
C GLY A 207 5.54 -7.33 -4.09
N ALA A 208 6.03 -7.80 -5.24
CA ALA A 208 7.33 -7.39 -5.77
C ALA A 208 7.39 -5.87 -6.02
N PHE A 209 6.33 -5.29 -6.57
CA PHE A 209 6.22 -3.84 -6.77
C PHE A 209 6.23 -3.06 -5.45
N ALA A 210 5.52 -3.54 -4.42
CA ALA A 210 5.54 -2.92 -3.10
C ALA A 210 6.94 -2.94 -2.46
N GLN A 211 7.67 -4.06 -2.58
CA GLN A 211 9.06 -4.13 -2.14
C GLN A 211 9.96 -3.13 -2.87
N LEU A 212 9.80 -3.03 -4.19
CA LEU A 212 10.56 -2.11 -5.02
C LEU A 212 10.23 -0.63 -4.71
N MET A 213 8.96 -0.32 -4.44
CA MET A 213 8.52 1.00 -3.97
C MET A 213 9.18 1.35 -2.64
N LEU A 214 9.21 0.43 -1.68
CA LEU A 214 9.87 0.65 -0.40
C LEU A 214 11.38 0.84 -0.55
N ALA A 215 12.04 0.07 -1.42
CA ALA A 215 13.46 0.25 -1.72
C ALA A 215 13.75 1.66 -2.30
N ALA A 216 12.89 2.15 -3.20
CA ALA A 216 12.98 3.50 -3.74
C ALA A 216 12.79 4.57 -2.65
N LEU A 217 11.78 4.42 -1.78
CA LEU A 217 11.54 5.34 -0.67
C LEU A 217 12.66 5.32 0.37
N ARG A 218 13.20 4.15 0.75
CA ARG A 218 14.33 4.06 1.69
C ARG A 218 15.59 4.79 1.22
N SER A 219 15.72 5.01 -0.09
CA SER A 219 16.88 5.64 -0.71
C SER A 219 16.54 6.91 -1.47
N PHE A 220 15.36 7.52 -1.26
CA PHE A 220 14.88 8.59 -2.13
C PHE A 220 15.79 9.83 -2.23
N PRO A 221 16.46 10.30 -1.16
CA PRO A 221 17.39 11.44 -1.25
C PRO A 221 18.64 11.09 -2.06
N LEU A 222 18.93 9.80 -2.19
CA LEU A 222 20.08 9.24 -2.89
C LEU A 222 19.74 8.88 -4.35
N LEU A 223 18.46 8.93 -4.71
CA LEU A 223 17.95 8.55 -6.03
C LEU A 223 17.26 9.73 -6.75
N SER A 224 17.00 10.84 -6.04
CA SER A 224 16.26 11.98 -6.57
C SER A 224 16.83 13.30 -6.05
N SER A 225 16.19 14.41 -6.41
CA SER A 225 16.44 15.75 -5.86
C SER A 225 15.53 16.07 -4.68
N GLU A 226 14.70 15.13 -4.24
CA GLU A 226 13.76 15.32 -3.12
C GLU A 226 14.49 15.05 -1.80
N THR A 227 14.32 15.92 -0.81
CA THR A 227 14.92 15.80 0.53
C THR A 227 13.86 15.40 1.55
N PRO A 228 14.22 14.68 2.63
CA PRO A 228 13.34 14.58 3.80
C PRO A 228 13.07 15.97 4.39
N LEU A 229 12.01 16.09 5.19
CA LEU A 229 11.72 17.31 5.90
C LEU A 229 12.79 17.57 6.97
N GLN A 230 13.22 18.82 7.11
CA GLN A 230 14.17 19.20 8.15
C GLN A 230 13.53 18.98 9.53
N ASP A 231 14.26 18.36 10.46
CA ASP A 231 13.84 18.27 11.85
C ASP A 231 13.78 19.66 12.50
N VAL A 232 12.98 19.82 13.55
CA VAL A 232 12.87 21.10 14.27
C VAL A 232 14.25 21.49 14.80
N LYS A 233 14.79 22.62 14.31
CA LYS A 233 16.15 23.11 14.61
C LYS A 233 17.29 22.17 14.13
N GLY A 234 16.99 21.17 13.31
CA GLY A 234 17.98 20.26 12.73
C GLY A 234 18.72 20.88 11.55
N ILE A 235 19.73 20.17 11.03
CA ILE A 235 20.47 20.55 9.81
C ILE A 235 19.77 19.90 8.61
N GLY A 236 19.63 20.64 7.51
CA GLY A 236 19.06 20.10 6.26
C GLY A 236 19.93 19.01 5.63
N MET A 237 19.33 18.18 4.77
CA MET A 237 20.02 17.14 4.02
C MET A 237 20.11 17.52 2.55
N ASN A 238 21.25 17.26 1.91
CA ASN A 238 21.39 17.39 0.46
C ASN A 238 20.84 16.12 -0.24
N ALA A 239 20.06 16.30 -1.30
CA ALA A 239 19.55 15.22 -2.13
C ALA A 239 20.09 15.29 -3.56
N PHE A 240 20.68 14.20 -4.01
CA PHE A 240 21.12 14.02 -5.39
C PHE A 240 21.27 12.53 -5.71
N ALA A 241 21.07 12.18 -6.98
CA ALA A 241 21.12 10.80 -7.41
C ALA A 241 22.56 10.32 -7.66
N ASP A 242 23.05 9.32 -6.95
CA ASP A 242 24.37 8.70 -7.19
C ASP A 242 24.27 7.34 -7.91
N ALA A 243 25.39 6.85 -8.42
CA ALA A 243 25.46 5.57 -9.13
C ALA A 243 25.26 4.37 -8.21
N LYS A 244 25.82 4.39 -6.99
CA LYS A 244 25.80 3.27 -6.05
C LYS A 244 24.38 2.93 -5.60
N SER A 245 23.58 3.93 -5.20
CA SER A 245 22.17 3.72 -4.86
C SER A 245 21.33 3.27 -6.06
N ARG A 246 21.64 3.72 -7.28
CA ARG A 246 20.97 3.24 -8.50
C ARG A 246 21.28 1.77 -8.79
N ILE A 247 22.55 1.37 -8.68
CA ILE A 247 22.98 -0.03 -8.84
C ILE A 247 22.23 -0.90 -7.83
N ARG A 248 22.16 -0.49 -6.55
CA ARG A 248 21.42 -1.22 -5.51
C ARG A 248 19.94 -1.35 -5.82
N LEU A 249 19.28 -0.28 -6.27
CA LEU A 249 17.87 -0.34 -6.68
C LEU A 249 17.67 -1.33 -7.84
N CYS A 250 18.57 -1.34 -8.83
CA CYS A 250 18.49 -2.28 -9.97
C CYS A 250 18.75 -3.73 -9.53
N LYS A 251 19.71 -3.97 -8.63
CA LYS A 251 19.97 -5.29 -8.02
C LYS A 251 18.74 -5.80 -7.27
N MET A 252 18.09 -4.93 -6.50
CA MET A 252 16.85 -5.25 -5.80
C MET A 252 15.73 -5.61 -6.79
N ALA A 253 15.51 -4.78 -7.83
CA ALA A 253 14.51 -5.05 -8.87
C ALA A 253 14.73 -6.42 -9.55
N SER A 254 15.96 -6.74 -9.93
CA SER A 254 16.29 -8.05 -10.52
C SER A 254 16.11 -9.21 -9.54
N SER A 255 16.38 -8.99 -8.25
CA SER A 255 16.27 -10.05 -7.23
C SER A 255 14.82 -10.46 -6.96
N VAL A 256 13.88 -9.53 -7.11
CA VAL A 256 12.44 -9.79 -6.94
C VAL A 256 11.70 -10.08 -8.26
N GLY A 257 12.45 -10.31 -9.35
CA GLY A 257 11.91 -10.85 -10.61
C GLY A 257 11.65 -9.84 -11.72
N PHE A 258 11.96 -8.55 -11.57
CA PHE A 258 11.84 -7.57 -12.66
C PHE A 258 13.07 -7.56 -13.55
N TRP A 259 12.87 -7.60 -14.88
CA TRP A 259 13.96 -7.51 -15.83
C TRP A 259 13.61 -6.69 -17.08
N ASN A 260 14.45 -5.69 -17.40
CA ASN A 260 14.35 -4.91 -18.63
C ASN A 260 15.65 -4.16 -18.93
N LYS A 261 15.71 -3.52 -20.11
CA LYS A 261 16.88 -2.76 -20.58
C LYS A 261 17.36 -1.63 -19.67
N LYS A 262 16.49 -1.04 -18.83
CA LYS A 262 16.91 -0.01 -17.87
C LYS A 262 17.60 -0.64 -16.67
N ILE A 263 17.07 -1.75 -16.17
CA ILE A 263 17.69 -2.54 -15.10
C ILE A 263 19.08 -3.01 -15.55
N GLU A 264 19.21 -3.58 -16.76
CA GLU A 264 20.49 -3.99 -17.35
C GLU A 264 21.52 -2.85 -17.37
N LYS A 265 21.13 -1.68 -17.91
CA LYS A 265 22.00 -0.50 -17.95
C LYS A 265 22.37 0.01 -16.56
N GLY A 266 21.44 -0.06 -15.61
CA GLY A 266 21.68 0.35 -14.23
C GLY A 266 22.66 -0.57 -13.49
N LEU A 267 22.60 -1.88 -13.76
CA LEU A 267 23.54 -2.87 -13.24
C LEU A 267 24.95 -2.72 -13.81
N ALA A 268 25.07 -2.21 -15.04
CA ALA A 268 26.35 -1.96 -15.71
C ALA A 268 27.03 -0.63 -15.35
N LEU A 269 26.45 0.17 -14.45
CA LEU A 269 27.08 1.42 -13.98
C LEU A 269 28.37 1.13 -13.21
N PRO A 270 29.38 2.02 -13.27
CA PRO A 270 30.59 1.86 -12.49
C PRO A 270 30.28 2.02 -11.00
N ASP A 271 30.77 1.07 -10.19
CA ASP A 271 30.66 1.16 -8.73
C ASP A 271 31.66 2.19 -8.22
N GLN A 272 31.21 3.44 -8.13
CA GLN A 272 31.99 4.55 -7.59
C GLN A 272 31.52 4.82 -6.16
N ASP A 273 32.47 4.77 -5.23
CA ASP A 273 32.25 5.28 -3.89
C ASP A 273 32.14 6.80 -3.94
N VAL A 274 30.92 7.29 -3.73
CA VAL A 274 30.68 8.71 -3.48
C VAL A 274 30.73 8.92 -1.98
N PRO A 275 31.72 9.66 -1.44
CA PRO A 275 31.74 10.02 -0.03
C PRO A 275 30.44 10.74 0.31
N ARG A 276 29.70 10.20 1.28
CA ARG A 276 28.46 10.80 1.77
C ARG A 276 28.46 10.82 3.28
N GLU A 277 28.50 12.02 3.81
CA GLU A 277 28.11 12.28 5.18
C GLU A 277 26.58 12.38 5.18
N ILE A 278 25.92 11.32 5.64
CA ILE A 278 24.61 11.53 6.25
C ILE A 278 24.94 12.27 7.55
N PRO A 279 24.46 13.50 7.77
CA PRO A 279 24.82 14.25 8.96
C PRO A 279 24.62 13.39 10.20
N ASP A 280 25.67 13.27 11.04
CA ASP A 280 25.55 12.60 12.33
C ASP A 280 24.39 13.28 13.08
N MET A 281 23.34 12.50 13.29
CA MET A 281 22.12 13.05 13.85
C MET A 281 22.35 13.38 15.31
N ILE A 282 22.32 14.67 15.62
CA ILE A 282 21.86 15.08 16.94
C ILE A 282 20.38 14.66 16.97
N MET A 283 20.12 13.51 17.60
CA MET A 283 18.78 13.06 17.96
C MET A 283 18.19 14.06 18.95
N LEU A 284 17.76 15.21 18.44
CA LEU A 284 16.82 16.06 19.15
C LEU A 284 15.55 15.22 19.21
N GLN A 285 15.19 14.79 20.42
CA GLN A 285 13.93 14.13 20.70
C GLN A 285 12.82 15.02 20.16
N THR A 286 12.35 14.76 18.96
CA THR A 286 11.16 15.41 18.44
C THR A 286 9.99 14.79 19.19
N GLU A 287 9.33 15.58 20.04
CA GLU A 287 8.14 15.15 20.78
C GLU A 287 6.98 14.72 19.85
N GLN A 288 7.06 15.07 18.56
CA GLN A 288 6.04 14.75 17.58
C GLN A 288 6.36 13.44 16.85
N VAL A 289 5.56 12.42 17.16
CA VAL A 289 5.58 11.13 16.47
C VAL A 289 5.10 11.32 15.03
N TRP A 290 5.88 10.85 14.06
CA TRP A 290 5.52 10.88 12.65
C TRP A 290 4.31 9.98 12.38
N ARG A 291 3.25 10.53 11.77
CA ARG A 291 1.98 9.82 11.50
C ARG A 291 1.67 9.66 10.00
N GLY A 292 2.62 9.97 9.13
CA GLY A 292 2.48 9.85 7.67
C GLY A 292 3.01 11.07 6.92
N GLY A 293 2.88 11.04 5.60
CA GLY A 293 3.42 12.04 4.69
C GLY A 293 4.93 11.90 4.48
N LEU A 294 5.56 12.96 3.95
CA LEU A 294 7.01 12.97 3.74
C LEU A 294 7.72 12.94 5.12
N PRO A 295 8.66 12.01 5.36
CA PRO A 295 9.30 11.88 6.67
C PRO A 295 10.26 13.04 6.95
N THR A 296 10.51 13.32 8.24
CA THR A 296 11.65 14.14 8.65
C THR A 296 12.97 13.37 8.46
N ILE A 297 14.12 14.03 8.58
CA ILE A 297 15.42 13.35 8.42
C ILE A 297 15.55 12.24 9.47
N SER A 298 15.25 12.51 10.76
CA SER A 298 15.26 11.51 11.83
C SER A 298 14.44 10.25 11.52
N VAL A 299 13.19 10.45 11.11
CA VAL A 299 12.27 9.38 10.69
C VAL A 299 12.80 8.66 9.46
N PHE A 300 13.32 9.39 8.47
CA PHE A 300 13.90 8.81 7.26
C PHE A 300 15.08 7.88 7.60
N SER A 301 15.95 8.26 8.53
CA SER A 301 17.07 7.42 8.97
C SER A 301 16.59 6.11 9.60
N GLU A 302 15.54 6.16 10.43
CA GLU A 302 14.90 4.96 10.95
C GLU A 302 14.33 4.10 9.81
N LEU A 303 13.51 4.69 8.93
CA LEU A 303 12.84 3.97 7.85
C LEU A 303 13.85 3.36 6.86
N ARG A 304 14.99 4.00 6.61
CA ARG A 304 16.05 3.46 5.76
C ARG A 304 16.52 2.08 6.22
N THR A 305 16.53 1.84 7.54
CA THR A 305 16.99 0.58 8.15
C THR A 305 15.88 -0.40 8.49
N LYS A 306 14.62 0.07 8.59
CA LYS A 306 13.49 -0.77 9.04
C LYS A 306 12.38 -0.98 8.00
N SER A 307 12.32 -0.19 6.93
CA SER A 307 11.22 -0.22 5.95
C SER A 307 11.36 -1.35 4.92
N PHE A 308 11.46 -2.57 5.43
CA PHE A 308 11.43 -3.84 4.69
C PHE A 308 10.13 -4.56 5.02
N LEU A 309 9.43 -5.14 4.03
CA LEU A 309 8.10 -5.72 4.26
C LEU A 309 8.04 -6.74 5.42
N PRO A 310 8.99 -7.68 5.57
CA PRO A 310 9.00 -8.61 6.71
C PRO A 310 9.12 -7.89 8.06
N THR A 311 10.04 -6.94 8.15
CA THR A 311 10.30 -6.15 9.37
C THR A 311 9.09 -5.30 9.74
N LEU A 312 8.47 -4.66 8.75
CA LEU A 312 7.25 -3.86 8.92
C LEU A 312 6.07 -4.73 9.41
N ALA A 313 5.84 -5.87 8.75
CA ALA A 313 4.78 -6.80 9.12
C ALA A 313 5.00 -7.39 10.53
N SER A 314 6.25 -7.70 10.89
CA SER A 314 6.59 -8.16 12.24
C SER A 314 6.37 -7.08 13.29
N THR A 315 6.67 -5.82 12.98
CA THR A 315 6.47 -4.69 13.89
C THR A 315 4.99 -4.47 14.19
N ALA A 316 4.10 -4.77 13.25
CA ALA A 316 2.65 -4.67 13.44
C ALA A 316 2.08 -5.76 14.36
N LYS A 317 2.78 -6.90 14.55
CA LYS A 317 2.31 -7.97 15.43
C LYS A 317 2.50 -7.57 16.89
N GLY A 318 1.40 -7.34 17.61
CA GLY A 318 1.39 -7.24 19.08
C GLY A 318 1.63 -5.85 19.68
N VAL A 319 1.50 -4.77 18.89
CA VAL A 319 1.61 -3.40 19.42
C VAL A 319 0.25 -2.92 19.95
N LYS A 320 0.16 -2.72 21.28
CA LYS A 320 -0.99 -2.05 21.92
C LYS A 320 -0.49 -1.07 22.98
N GLY A 321 -1.09 0.13 23.03
CA GLY A 321 -0.95 1.05 24.16
C GLY A 321 0.41 1.73 24.34
N LYS A 322 1.25 1.84 23.31
CA LYS A 322 2.49 2.66 23.31
C LYS A 322 2.55 3.47 22.04
N GLU A 323 3.06 4.71 22.08
CA GLU A 323 3.25 5.57 20.90
C GLU A 323 3.81 4.78 19.68
N PRO A 324 3.28 5.00 18.46
CA PRO A 324 3.64 4.17 17.33
C PRO A 324 5.04 4.51 16.83
N THR A 325 5.78 3.50 16.42
CA THR A 325 7.08 3.67 15.77
C THR A 325 6.92 4.12 14.33
N ALA A 326 7.95 4.72 13.73
CA ALA A 326 7.91 5.05 12.31
C ALA A 326 7.71 3.81 11.43
N ALA A 327 8.29 2.67 11.82
CA ALA A 327 8.08 1.39 11.13
C ALA A 327 6.61 0.94 11.16
N LEU A 328 5.91 1.09 12.28
CA LEU A 328 4.49 0.74 12.36
C LEU A 328 3.63 1.63 11.45
N ILE A 329 3.89 2.93 11.45
CA ILE A 329 3.21 3.91 10.58
C ILE A 329 3.53 3.65 9.10
N GLN A 330 4.75 3.26 8.78
CA GLN A 330 5.13 2.88 7.42
C GLN A 330 4.42 1.61 6.96
N PHE A 331 4.17 0.65 7.85
CA PHE A 331 3.36 -0.54 7.53
C PHE A 331 1.91 -0.18 7.23
N ASP A 332 1.30 0.68 8.05
CA ASP A 332 -0.05 1.22 7.81
C ASP A 332 -0.15 1.94 6.46
N PHE A 333 0.83 2.81 6.16
CA PHE A 333 0.96 3.48 4.87
C PHE A 333 0.99 2.51 3.69
N VAL A 334 1.76 1.42 3.82
CA VAL A 334 1.85 0.38 2.79
C VAL A 334 0.51 -0.32 2.62
N CYS A 335 -0.12 -0.75 3.71
CA CYS A 335 -1.43 -1.40 3.68
C CYS A 335 -2.52 -0.51 3.06
N ALA A 336 -2.47 0.80 3.32
CA ALA A 336 -3.44 1.76 2.78
C ALA A 336 -3.37 1.91 1.25
N PHE A 337 -2.18 1.77 0.63
CA PHE A 337 -2.03 1.90 -0.83
C PHE A 337 -2.04 0.57 -1.59
N PHE A 338 -1.58 -0.50 -0.95
CA PHE A 338 -1.35 -1.78 -1.61
C PHE A 338 -2.26 -2.90 -1.14
N GLY A 339 -3.06 -2.65 -0.08
CA GLY A 339 -3.85 -3.67 0.58
C GLY A 339 -3.06 -4.44 1.64
N PRO A 340 -3.72 -5.30 2.42
CA PRO A 340 -3.07 -6.10 3.44
C PRO A 340 -2.08 -7.09 2.82
N PHE A 341 -0.95 -7.29 3.47
CA PHE A 341 0.03 -8.31 3.10
C PHE A 341 0.05 -9.43 4.13
N ALA A 342 0.01 -10.67 3.65
CA ALA A 342 0.29 -11.85 4.45
C ALA A 342 1.63 -12.43 4.00
N PHE A 343 2.62 -12.45 4.89
CA PHE A 343 3.89 -13.13 4.67
C PHE A 343 4.05 -14.22 5.72
N ASN A 344 4.14 -15.47 5.27
CA ASN A 344 4.72 -16.54 6.06
C ASN A 344 6.22 -16.52 5.78
N VAL A 345 6.91 -15.68 6.54
CA VAL A 345 8.37 -15.60 6.49
C VAL A 345 8.90 -16.65 7.44
N ASP A 346 9.75 -17.54 6.94
CA ASP A 346 10.51 -18.43 7.79
C ASP A 346 11.55 -17.63 8.58
N GLN A 347 11.20 -17.27 9.82
CA GLN A 347 12.06 -16.51 10.73
C GLN A 347 13.26 -17.33 11.25
N SER A 348 13.32 -18.63 10.97
CA SER A 348 14.39 -19.50 11.46
C SER A 348 15.73 -19.31 10.74
N HIS A 349 15.73 -18.61 9.60
CA HIS A 349 16.93 -18.41 8.78
C HIS A 349 17.37 -16.94 8.71
N ALA A 350 18.66 -16.70 8.95
CA ALA A 350 19.29 -15.42 8.66
C ALA A 350 19.13 -15.08 7.16
N GLY A 351 18.83 -13.82 6.86
CA GLY A 351 18.72 -13.38 5.46
C GLY A 351 20.00 -13.67 4.70
N LEU A 352 19.88 -14.10 3.44
CA LEU A 352 20.97 -14.50 2.54
C LEU A 352 21.09 -13.54 1.35
N SER A 353 22.25 -13.51 0.71
CA SER A 353 22.39 -12.88 -0.61
C SER A 353 21.59 -13.65 -1.67
N ILE A 354 21.29 -12.98 -2.78
CA ILE A 354 20.52 -13.62 -3.86
C ILE A 354 21.31 -14.75 -4.52
N GLU A 355 22.63 -14.64 -4.59
CA GLU A 355 23.54 -15.65 -5.11
C GLU A 355 23.57 -16.90 -4.21
N GLU A 356 23.61 -16.72 -2.89
CA GLU A 356 23.53 -17.82 -1.93
C GLU A 356 22.20 -18.57 -2.05
N LEU A 357 21.09 -17.86 -2.29
CA LEU A 357 19.77 -18.48 -2.47
C LEU A 357 19.65 -19.25 -3.79
N ARG A 358 20.19 -18.72 -4.89
CA ARG A 358 20.21 -19.41 -6.19
C ARG A 358 20.99 -20.71 -6.16
N ASN A 359 22.03 -20.79 -5.33
CA ASN A 359 22.88 -21.97 -5.21
C ASN A 359 22.32 -23.04 -4.25
N ARG A 360 21.16 -22.81 -3.61
CA ARG A 360 20.54 -23.82 -2.73
C ARG A 360 19.85 -24.93 -3.55
N PRO A 361 20.01 -26.21 -3.17
CA PRO A 361 19.49 -27.36 -3.92
C PRO A 361 17.95 -27.39 -4.06
N ILE A 362 17.21 -26.67 -3.20
CA ILE A 362 15.74 -26.56 -3.24
C ILE A 362 15.23 -25.94 -4.56
N PHE A 363 16.07 -25.19 -5.29
CA PHE A 363 15.69 -24.55 -6.56
C PHE A 363 16.11 -25.33 -7.82
N ASN A 364 16.79 -26.47 -7.68
CA ASN A 364 17.23 -27.29 -8.82
C ASN A 364 16.24 -28.41 -9.22
N ASP A 365 15.26 -28.74 -8.37
CA ASP A 365 14.25 -29.75 -8.69
C ASP A 365 12.99 -29.12 -9.29
N SER A 366 13.12 -28.62 -10.52
CA SER A 366 12.00 -28.68 -11.47
C SER A 366 12.12 -29.98 -12.26
N ALA A 367 12.08 -31.11 -11.56
CA ALA A 367 11.86 -32.39 -12.20
C ALA A 367 10.37 -32.46 -12.58
N ILE A 368 10.14 -32.50 -13.89
CA ILE A 368 8.86 -32.75 -14.53
C ILE A 368 8.23 -33.98 -13.89
N VAL A 369 7.17 -33.80 -13.10
CA VAL A 369 6.26 -34.89 -12.74
C VAL A 369 5.20 -34.94 -13.84
N LEU A 370 5.38 -35.87 -14.76
CA LEU A 370 4.31 -36.36 -15.63
C LEU A 370 3.38 -37.18 -14.74
N ASP A 371 2.20 -36.64 -14.42
CA ASP A 371 1.11 -37.40 -13.81
C ASP A 371 0.44 -38.27 -14.89
N ASP A 372 0.62 -39.59 -14.80
CA ASP A 372 -0.32 -40.56 -15.34
C ASP A 372 -1.40 -40.85 -14.27
N PRO A 373 -2.69 -40.97 -14.64
CA PRO A 373 -3.78 -41.07 -13.68
C PRO A 373 -4.15 -42.53 -13.40
N GLU A 374 -4.29 -42.91 -12.13
CA GLU A 374 -4.98 -44.14 -11.76
C GLU A 374 -5.77 -44.01 -10.43
N PRO A 375 -6.81 -44.85 -10.22
CA PRO A 375 -8.17 -44.37 -10.05
C PRO A 375 -8.72 -44.39 -8.61
N MET A 376 -9.83 -43.68 -8.45
CA MET A 376 -10.67 -43.61 -7.26
C MET A 376 -11.10 -44.98 -6.72
N THR A 377 -11.04 -45.14 -5.40
CA THR A 377 -11.79 -46.15 -4.64
C THR A 377 -12.48 -45.50 -3.43
N ASP A 378 -13.70 -45.96 -3.16
CA ASP A 378 -14.73 -45.36 -2.30
C ASP A 378 -14.59 -45.63 -0.78
N ALA A 379 -14.94 -44.58 -0.01
CA ALA A 379 -15.76 -44.55 1.24
C ALA A 379 -15.20 -45.19 2.55
N PRO A 380 -15.79 -44.96 3.76
CA PRO A 380 -16.97 -44.15 4.14
C PRO A 380 -16.73 -43.19 5.35
N GLY A 381 -17.81 -42.52 5.76
CA GLY A 381 -17.81 -41.29 6.58
C GLY A 381 -17.65 -41.40 8.09
N LEU A 382 -17.52 -40.23 8.70
CA LEU A 382 -17.76 -39.96 10.13
C LEU A 382 -18.20 -38.51 10.29
N ASP A 383 -19.18 -38.35 11.17
CA ASP A 383 -20.07 -37.21 11.35
C ASP A 383 -19.76 -36.57 12.72
N VAL A 384 -19.41 -35.28 12.78
CA VAL A 384 -19.50 -34.44 14.00
C VAL A 384 -19.63 -32.95 13.63
N THR A 385 -20.62 -32.29 14.22
CA THR A 385 -20.99 -30.86 14.11
C THR A 385 -20.19 -29.98 15.11
N PRO A 386 -20.41 -28.65 15.22
CA PRO A 386 -19.44 -27.62 14.80
C PRO A 386 -18.76 -26.89 15.98
N SER A 387 -17.46 -26.58 15.84
CA SER A 387 -16.77 -25.59 16.66
C SER A 387 -16.56 -24.31 15.84
N MET A 388 -16.88 -23.18 16.47
CA MET A 388 -17.04 -21.87 15.87
C MET A 388 -15.71 -21.13 15.84
N ASP A 389 -14.97 -21.26 14.74
CA ASP A 389 -13.78 -20.47 14.44
C ASP A 389 -14.06 -19.46 13.33
N TRP A 390 -13.64 -18.23 13.58
CA TRP A 390 -13.79 -17.06 12.73
C TRP A 390 -12.91 -17.22 11.47
N ALA A 391 -13.43 -17.84 10.42
CA ALA A 391 -12.72 -17.90 9.15
C ALA A 391 -12.81 -16.56 8.41
N VAL A 392 -11.62 -16.03 8.15
CA VAL A 392 -11.28 -14.97 7.21
C VAL A 392 -11.91 -15.28 5.84
N GLY A 393 -12.87 -14.46 5.42
CA GLY A 393 -13.45 -14.55 4.09
C GLY A 393 -12.45 -14.06 3.04
N GLU A 394 -11.80 -14.99 2.35
CA GLU A 394 -11.21 -14.77 1.04
C GLU A 394 -12.34 -14.49 0.03
N VAL A 395 -12.34 -13.30 -0.56
CA VAL A 395 -13.19 -12.98 -1.71
C VAL A 395 -12.31 -12.94 -2.94
N SER A 396 -12.32 -14.03 -3.70
CA SER A 396 -11.75 -14.10 -5.05
C SER A 396 -12.64 -13.32 -6.01
N PHE A 397 -12.08 -12.30 -6.66
CA PHE A 397 -12.72 -11.59 -7.76
C PHE A 397 -12.25 -12.20 -9.09
N THR A 398 -13.12 -12.98 -9.74
CA THR A 398 -12.97 -13.33 -11.14
C THR A 398 -13.58 -12.22 -11.99
N ASN A 399 -12.75 -11.60 -12.84
CA ASN A 399 -13.18 -10.68 -13.88
C ASN A 399 -13.68 -11.47 -15.09
N GLU A 400 -14.98 -11.72 -15.18
CA GLU A 400 -15.63 -11.98 -16.47
C GLU A 400 -16.91 -11.15 -16.61
N PRO A 401 -17.14 -10.50 -17.77
CA PRO A 401 -18.37 -9.78 -18.03
C PRO A 401 -19.51 -10.78 -18.31
N PRO A 402 -20.75 -10.53 -17.84
CA PRO A 402 -21.86 -11.44 -18.06
C PRO A 402 -22.27 -11.47 -19.53
N ILE A 403 -22.22 -12.66 -20.12
CA ILE A 403 -22.79 -12.98 -21.43
C ILE A 403 -24.31 -12.80 -21.35
N THR A 404 -24.83 -11.90 -22.18
CA THR A 404 -26.27 -11.65 -22.33
C THR A 404 -26.91 -12.82 -23.09
N ALA A 405 -27.68 -13.66 -22.39
CA ALA A 405 -28.51 -14.68 -23.02
C ALA A 405 -29.76 -14.04 -23.65
N THR A 406 -29.76 -13.93 -24.97
CA THR A 406 -30.93 -13.62 -25.79
C THR A 406 -31.94 -14.77 -25.70
N ASN A 407 -32.99 -14.60 -24.88
CA ASN A 407 -34.21 -15.41 -25.00
C ASN A 407 -35.19 -14.69 -25.92
N GLN A 408 -35.23 -15.14 -27.17
CA GLN A 408 -36.32 -14.90 -28.10
C GLN A 408 -37.48 -15.82 -27.73
N THR A 409 -38.62 -15.25 -27.35
CA THR A 409 -39.91 -15.95 -27.34
C THR A 409 -40.86 -15.20 -28.27
N PRO A 410 -41.54 -15.85 -29.22
CA PRO A 410 -42.35 -15.18 -30.23
C PRO A 410 -43.73 -14.81 -29.67
N MET A 411 -44.14 -13.54 -29.80
CA MET A 411 -45.56 -13.16 -29.67
C MET A 411 -46.16 -12.87 -31.03
N LEU A 412 -47.17 -13.68 -31.32
CA LEU A 412 -48.12 -13.62 -32.42
C LEU A 412 -48.83 -12.26 -32.49
N LYS A 413 -48.97 -11.78 -33.73
CA LYS A 413 -49.95 -10.79 -34.13
C LYS A 413 -51.35 -11.31 -33.81
N LEU A 414 -52.18 -10.47 -33.19
CA LEU A 414 -53.61 -10.41 -33.50
C LEU A 414 -54.15 -9.00 -33.26
N SER A 415 -54.76 -8.52 -34.33
CA SER A 415 -55.55 -7.31 -34.51
C SER A 415 -56.72 -7.19 -33.54
N SER A 416 -56.95 -5.99 -33.01
CA SER A 416 -58.18 -5.18 -33.16
C SER A 416 -58.01 -3.84 -32.45
#